data_AF-A0A923YRR9-F1
#
_entry.id   AF-A0A923YRR9-F1
#
_cell.length_a   1.000
_cell.length_b   1.000
_cell.length_c   1.000
_cell.angle_alpha   90.00
_cell.angle_beta   90.00
_cell.angle_gamma   90.00
#
_symmetry.space_group_name_H-M   'P 1'
#
loop_
_entity.id
_entity.type
_entity.pdbx_description
1 polymer ?
#
loop_
_entity_poly.entity_id
_entity_poly.type
_entity_poly.pdbx_seq_one_letter_code
_entity_poly.pdbx_strand_id
1 'polypeptide(L)'
;MLDFLKKQLIDNIEWLESPGQLAWRVPFADHEIQNGAQLTVRENQIAAFMNEGKLADYFGPGLHTLNTANLPILTDLMHWDKGFKSPFKSDVVFFSLKEQPGLKWGTSQPVTVRDADLGAVRLRAFGSYSFKLNDIKVFVERLFGTLSEVTTEGLEPQLRSAIMTSIAVALGSSGVPFLDLAGNQQKMSDTIKLEV
;
A
#
# COMPACT_ATOMS: atom_id res chain seq x y z
N MET A 1 -35.45 20.61 19.34
CA MET A 1 -36.30 20.89 18.17
C MET A 1 -35.51 21.80 17.26
N LEU A 2 -34.80 21.34 16.24
CA LEU A 2 -34.55 20.03 15.65
C LEU A 2 -33.07 20.01 15.32
N ASP A 3 -32.44 18.86 15.50
CA ASP A 3 -31.02 18.64 15.30
C ASP A 3 -30.48 19.31 14.04
N PHE A 4 -29.68 20.34 14.31
CA PHE A 4 -28.79 21.04 13.40
C PHE A 4 -27.60 20.15 12.97
N LEU A 5 -27.73 18.83 13.10
CA LEU A 5 -26.83 17.82 12.59
C LEU A 5 -26.99 17.76 11.08
N LYS A 6 -26.33 18.73 10.43
CA LYS A 6 -25.84 18.66 9.06
C LYS A 6 -25.22 17.26 8.87
N LYS A 7 -26.00 16.30 8.36
CA LYS A 7 -25.44 15.19 7.59
C LYS A 7 -24.62 15.87 6.50
N GLN A 8 -23.30 15.88 6.61
CA GLN A 8 -22.45 16.26 5.50
C GLN A 8 -22.66 15.18 4.44
N LEU A 9 -23.62 15.44 3.54
CA LEU A 9 -23.84 14.65 2.37
C LEU A 9 -22.63 14.91 1.47
N ILE A 10 -21.70 13.97 1.45
CA ILE A 10 -20.54 14.05 0.58
C ILE A 10 -21.02 13.69 -0.82
N ASP A 11 -21.34 14.70 -1.62
CA ASP A 11 -21.73 14.53 -3.02
C ASP A 11 -20.55 14.07 -3.89
N ASN A 12 -19.30 14.33 -3.45
CA ASN A 12 -18.08 13.94 -4.14
C ASN A 12 -17.04 13.36 -3.16
N ILE A 13 -16.76 12.08 -3.31
CA ILE A 13 -15.74 11.34 -2.58
C ILE A 13 -14.45 11.41 -3.38
N GLU A 14 -13.42 12.02 -2.82
CA GLU A 14 -12.11 12.13 -3.45
C GLU A 14 -10.99 12.09 -2.40
N TRP A 15 -9.77 11.78 -2.85
CA TRP A 15 -8.60 11.77 -1.99
C TRP A 15 -7.43 12.53 -2.61
N LEU A 16 -6.98 13.57 -1.88
CA LEU A 16 -5.74 14.28 -2.14
C LEU A 16 -4.68 13.73 -1.18
N GLU A 17 -3.95 12.73 -1.65
CA GLU A 17 -2.91 12.09 -0.85
C GLU A 17 -1.79 13.06 -0.49
N SER A 18 -1.35 13.01 0.76
CA SER A 18 -0.12 13.66 1.23
C SER A 18 1.10 12.77 0.91
N PRO A 19 2.31 13.34 0.81
CA PRO A 19 3.51 12.57 0.56
C PRO A 19 3.68 11.43 1.58
N GLY A 20 3.92 10.22 1.08
CA GLY A 20 4.09 9.04 1.92
C GLY A 20 2.80 8.38 2.40
N GLN A 21 1.61 8.88 2.04
CA GLN A 21 0.39 8.13 2.28
C GLN A 21 0.23 7.01 1.24
N LEU A 22 -0.07 5.81 1.69
CA LEU A 22 -0.22 4.61 0.85
C LEU A 22 -1.67 4.17 0.75
N ALA A 23 -2.43 4.30 1.83
CA ALA A 23 -3.85 3.98 1.85
C ALA A 23 -4.59 4.87 2.84
N TRP A 24 -5.84 5.20 2.53
CA TRP A 24 -6.70 6.02 3.37
C TRP A 24 -8.16 5.55 3.31
N ARG A 25 -8.75 5.30 4.47
CA ARG A 25 -10.18 5.00 4.62
C ARG A 25 -10.94 6.31 4.73
N VAL A 26 -11.94 6.48 3.88
CA VAL A 26 -12.80 7.67 3.93
C VAL A 26 -13.60 7.66 5.25
N PRO A 27 -13.52 8.70 6.08
CA PRO A 27 -14.20 8.75 7.37
C PRO A 27 -15.66 9.19 7.17
N PHE A 28 -16.53 8.26 6.77
CA PHE A 28 -17.96 8.51 6.72
C PHE A 28 -18.59 8.42 8.11
N ALA A 29 -19.48 9.36 8.46
CA ALA A 29 -20.40 9.15 9.55
C ALA A 29 -21.35 8.00 9.18
N ASP A 30 -21.44 6.97 10.03
CA ASP A 30 -22.26 5.76 9.86
C ASP A 30 -21.94 4.86 8.64
N HIS A 31 -20.88 5.15 7.88
CA HIS A 31 -20.47 4.42 6.67
C HIS A 31 -21.55 4.37 5.57
N GLU A 32 -22.48 5.33 5.57
CA GLU A 32 -23.57 5.40 4.60
C GLU A 32 -23.16 6.16 3.34
N ILE A 33 -23.26 5.49 2.19
CA ILE A 33 -22.99 6.08 0.88
C ILE A 33 -24.32 6.36 0.19
N GLN A 34 -24.49 7.60 -0.29
CA GLN A 34 -25.70 8.01 -1.00
C GLN A 34 -25.73 7.44 -2.42
N ASN A 35 -26.91 7.02 -2.86
CA ASN A 35 -27.12 6.62 -4.24
C ASN A 35 -26.96 7.85 -5.15
N GLY A 36 -26.06 7.77 -6.14
CA GLY A 36 -25.70 8.88 -7.02
C GLY A 36 -24.48 9.70 -6.56
N ALA A 37 -23.85 9.35 -5.44
CA ALA A 37 -22.62 10.01 -5.01
C ALA A 37 -21.52 9.88 -6.09
N GLN A 38 -20.72 10.92 -6.26
CA GLN A 38 -19.60 10.91 -7.19
C GLN A 38 -18.34 10.39 -6.48
N LEU A 39 -17.56 9.58 -7.16
CA LEU A 39 -16.25 9.09 -6.73
C LEU A 39 -15.22 9.55 -7.75
N THR A 40 -14.34 10.45 -7.34
CA THR A 40 -13.26 10.94 -8.18
C THR A 40 -11.97 10.23 -7.80
N VAL A 41 -11.45 9.41 -8.72
CA VAL A 41 -10.16 8.71 -8.58
C VAL A 41 -9.13 9.38 -9.48
N ARG A 42 -7.95 9.69 -8.96
CA ARG A 42 -6.89 10.34 -9.73
C ARG A 42 -5.94 9.32 -10.35
N GLU A 43 -5.11 9.80 -11.26
CA GLU A 43 -4.00 9.01 -11.81
C GLU A 43 -3.09 8.47 -10.70
N ASN A 44 -2.64 7.23 -10.86
CA ASN A 44 -1.89 6.47 -9.86
C ASN A 44 -2.61 6.28 -8.52
N GLN A 45 -3.95 6.36 -8.52
CA GLN A 45 -4.78 5.96 -7.39
C GLN A 45 -5.74 4.86 -7.82
N ILE A 46 -6.15 4.06 -6.84
CA ILE A 46 -7.30 3.18 -6.93
C ILE A 46 -8.19 3.47 -5.73
N ALA A 47 -9.50 3.52 -5.95
CA ALA A 47 -10.47 3.42 -4.87
C ALA A 47 -11.06 2.00 -4.84
N ALA A 48 -11.34 1.48 -3.66
CA ALA A 48 -12.02 0.21 -3.50
C ALA A 48 -13.11 0.27 -2.45
N PHE A 49 -14.18 -0.48 -2.68
CA PHE A 49 -15.19 -0.75 -1.67
C PHE A 49 -14.78 -1.94 -0.83
N MET A 50 -14.87 -1.79 0.47
CA MET A 50 -14.79 -2.88 1.43
C MET A 50 -16.19 -3.25 1.89
N ASN A 51 -16.51 -4.53 1.77
CA ASN A 51 -17.75 -5.09 2.30
C ASN A 51 -17.42 -6.29 3.19
N GLU A 52 -17.94 -6.27 4.42
CA GLU A 52 -17.71 -7.32 5.43
C GLU A 52 -16.22 -7.70 5.60
N GLY A 53 -15.32 -6.70 5.50
CA GLY A 53 -13.87 -6.89 5.62
C GLY A 53 -13.17 -7.44 4.37
N LYS A 54 -13.86 -7.57 3.23
CA LYS A 54 -13.27 -8.00 1.95
C LYS A 54 -13.36 -6.90 0.90
N LEU A 55 -12.36 -6.87 0.01
CA LEU A 55 -12.41 -6.03 -1.19
C LEU A 55 -13.52 -6.53 -2.11
N ALA A 56 -14.48 -5.66 -2.39
CA ALA A 56 -15.61 -5.94 -3.25
C ALA A 56 -15.33 -5.47 -4.69
N ASP A 57 -15.23 -4.16 -4.89
CA ASP A 57 -15.10 -3.54 -6.21
C ASP A 57 -13.94 -2.53 -6.23
N TYR A 58 -13.29 -2.38 -7.39
CA TYR A 58 -12.19 -1.44 -7.60
C TYR A 58 -12.54 -0.41 -8.67
N PHE A 59 -12.08 0.82 -8.48
CA PHE A 59 -12.24 1.95 -9.38
C PHE A 59 -10.86 2.49 -9.73
N GLY A 60 -10.53 2.44 -11.02
CA GLY A 60 -9.36 3.12 -11.57
C GLY A 60 -9.59 4.62 -11.75
N PRO A 61 -8.60 5.34 -12.30
CA PRO A 61 -8.67 6.79 -12.52
C PRO A 61 -9.91 7.21 -13.31
N GLY A 62 -10.56 8.30 -12.88
CA GLY A 62 -11.75 8.86 -13.52
C GLY A 62 -12.83 9.31 -12.52
N LEU A 63 -13.91 9.85 -13.07
CA LEU A 63 -15.12 10.18 -12.34
C LEU A 63 -16.12 9.03 -12.45
N HIS A 64 -16.54 8.48 -11.32
CA HIS A 64 -17.48 7.37 -11.24
C HIS A 64 -18.73 7.79 -10.49
N THR A 65 -19.90 7.44 -11.01
CA THR A 65 -21.16 7.61 -10.28
C THR A 65 -21.48 6.33 -9.51
N LEU A 66 -21.54 6.45 -8.19
CA LEU A 66 -21.81 5.35 -7.28
C LEU A 66 -23.31 5.10 -7.21
N ASN A 67 -23.75 4.11 -7.98
CA ASN A 67 -25.12 3.62 -7.94
C ASN A 67 -25.13 2.19 -7.47
N THR A 68 -26.09 1.86 -6.60
CA THR A 68 -26.26 0.51 -6.06
C THR A 68 -26.43 -0.56 -7.15
N ALA A 69 -26.97 -0.18 -8.32
CA ALA A 69 -27.15 -1.05 -9.48
C ALA A 69 -25.86 -1.34 -10.28
N ASN A 70 -24.80 -0.55 -10.08
CA ASN A 70 -23.54 -0.65 -10.83
C ASN A 70 -22.42 -1.31 -10.02
N LEU A 71 -22.72 -1.85 -8.84
CA LEU A 71 -21.77 -2.47 -7.91
C LEU A 71 -22.07 -3.97 -7.82
N PRO A 72 -21.36 -4.82 -8.60
CA PRO A 72 -21.68 -6.24 -8.76
C PRO A 72 -21.85 -7.00 -7.44
N ILE A 73 -20.93 -6.83 -6.50
CA ILE A 73 -20.94 -7.61 -5.24
C ILE A 73 -21.96 -7.05 -4.24
N LEU A 74 -22.19 -5.73 -4.24
CA LEU A 74 -23.24 -5.14 -3.41
C LEU A 74 -24.64 -5.46 -3.94
N THR A 75 -24.78 -5.76 -5.23
CA THR A 75 -26.05 -6.18 -5.84
C THR A 75 -26.45 -7.58 -5.38
N ASP A 76 -25.49 -8.50 -5.22
CA ASP A 76 -25.74 -9.89 -4.80
C ASP A 76 -26.09 -10.04 -3.31
N LEU A 77 -25.61 -9.14 -2.44
CA LEU A 77 -25.98 -9.09 -1.02
C LEU A 77 -27.36 -8.45 -0.77
N MET A 78 -28.00 -7.91 -1.81
CA MET A 78 -29.22 -7.11 -1.74
C MET A 78 -30.51 -7.87 -2.06
N HIS A 79 -30.60 -9.15 -1.71
CA HIS A 79 -31.90 -9.85 -1.65
C HIS A 79 -32.81 -9.38 -0.49
N TRP A 80 -32.63 -8.17 0.03
CA TRP A 80 -33.55 -7.55 0.97
C TRP A 80 -34.43 -6.54 0.21
N ASP A 81 -35.61 -7.01 -0.21
CA ASP A 81 -36.94 -6.37 -0.28
C ASP A 81 -37.14 -4.84 -0.51
N LYS A 82 -36.22 -3.92 -0.19
CA LYS A 82 -36.49 -2.48 -0.15
C LYS A 82 -35.92 -1.73 -1.35
N GLY A 83 -36.81 -1.34 -2.25
CA GLY A 83 -36.52 -0.67 -3.51
C GLY A 83 -35.50 0.48 -3.44
N PHE A 84 -34.42 0.32 -4.22
CA PHE A 84 -33.65 1.27 -5.04
C PHE A 84 -33.28 2.69 -4.52
N LYS A 85 -33.59 3.09 -3.28
CA LYS A 85 -33.31 4.45 -2.74
C LYS A 85 -32.64 4.47 -1.36
N SER A 86 -32.27 3.33 -0.80
CA SER A 86 -31.63 3.31 0.54
C SER A 86 -30.11 3.51 0.42
N PRO A 87 -29.49 4.31 1.30
CA PRO A 87 -28.03 4.31 1.49
C PRO A 87 -27.54 2.88 1.77
N PHE A 88 -26.35 2.57 1.25
CA PHE A 88 -25.68 1.30 1.53
C PHE A 88 -24.50 1.55 2.48
N LYS A 89 -24.16 0.53 3.29
CA LYS A 89 -23.04 0.58 4.22
C LYS A 89 -21.83 -0.11 3.62
N SER A 90 -20.77 0.65 3.37
CA SER A 90 -19.50 0.11 2.86
C SER A 90 -18.39 1.10 3.17
N ASP A 91 -17.18 0.60 3.43
CA ASP A 91 -16.02 1.49 3.55
C ASP A 91 -15.47 1.78 2.16
N VAL A 92 -15.14 3.04 1.90
CA VAL A 92 -14.32 3.41 0.75
C VAL A 92 -12.88 3.54 1.22
N VAL A 93 -11.97 2.88 0.53
CA VAL A 93 -10.53 2.99 0.78
C VAL A 93 -9.84 3.40 -0.51
N PHE A 94 -9.04 4.45 -0.43
CA PHE A 94 -8.14 4.80 -1.52
C PHE A 94 -6.75 4.20 -1.28
N PHE A 95 -6.07 3.87 -2.36
CA PHE A 95 -4.72 3.34 -2.39
C PHE A 95 -3.86 4.12 -3.38
N SER A 96 -2.64 4.44 -2.98
CA SER A 96 -1.64 5.07 -3.85
C SER A 96 -0.82 4.01 -4.57
N LEU A 97 -0.81 4.07 -5.90
CA LEU A 97 0.09 3.28 -6.75
C LEU A 97 1.38 4.04 -7.10
N LYS A 98 1.54 5.26 -6.57
CA LYS A 98 2.73 6.06 -6.81
C LYS A 98 3.96 5.40 -6.20
N GLU A 99 5.05 5.45 -6.95
CA GLU A 99 6.36 5.10 -6.42
C GLU A 99 6.75 6.05 -5.29
N GLN A 100 7.27 5.47 -4.21
CA GLN A 100 7.80 6.13 -3.03
C GLN A 100 9.33 6.09 -3.14
N PRO A 101 9.96 7.17 -3.65
CA PRO A 101 11.39 7.16 -3.92
C PRO A 101 12.24 7.55 -2.71
N GLY A 102 13.53 7.19 -2.77
CA GLY A 102 14.56 7.84 -1.97
C GLY A 102 14.66 7.38 -0.52
N LEU A 103 13.98 6.29 -0.16
CA LEU A 103 14.09 5.67 1.17
C LEU A 103 15.48 5.09 1.35
N LYS A 104 16.03 5.21 2.54
CA LYS A 104 17.41 4.78 2.85
C LYS A 104 17.40 3.48 3.63
N TRP A 105 18.36 2.62 3.35
CA TRP A 105 18.65 1.44 4.16
C TRP A 105 20.13 1.41 4.49
N GLY A 106 20.48 0.73 5.58
CA GLY A 106 21.86 0.54 5.98
C GLY A 106 21.98 -0.52 7.05
N THR A 107 23.07 -1.28 7.02
CA THR A 107 23.37 -2.26 8.07
C THR A 107 23.70 -1.54 9.38
N SER A 108 22.90 -1.75 10.43
CA SER A 108 23.15 -1.17 11.75
C SER A 108 24.41 -1.73 12.41
N GLN A 109 24.63 -3.05 12.26
CA GLN A 109 25.84 -3.75 12.69
C GLN A 109 26.60 -4.29 11.48
N PRO A 110 27.95 -4.33 11.53
CA PRO A 110 28.73 -4.95 10.45
C PRO A 110 28.37 -6.43 10.28
N VAL A 111 28.18 -6.84 9.03
CA VAL A 111 28.01 -8.25 8.65
C VAL A 111 29.40 -8.87 8.48
N THR A 112 29.66 -9.98 9.17
CA THR A 112 30.94 -10.69 9.02
C THR A 112 30.83 -11.68 7.87
N VAL A 113 31.70 -11.55 6.88
CA VAL A 113 31.75 -12.39 5.67
C VAL A 113 33.12 -13.05 5.58
N ARG A 114 33.16 -14.27 5.05
CA ARG A 114 34.41 -14.95 4.72
C ARG A 114 34.80 -14.61 3.30
N ASP A 115 35.88 -13.87 3.17
CA ASP A 115 36.52 -13.52 1.92
C ASP A 115 37.65 -14.52 1.60
N ALA A 116 37.85 -14.79 0.31
CA ALA A 116 38.82 -15.77 -0.15
C ALA A 116 40.27 -15.30 0.05
N ASP A 117 40.53 -14.00 -0.06
CA ASP A 117 41.87 -13.41 -0.02
C ASP A 117 42.21 -12.80 1.35
N LEU A 118 41.20 -12.24 2.03
CA LEU A 118 41.35 -11.48 3.26
C LEU A 118 40.87 -12.22 4.52
N GLY A 119 40.28 -13.41 4.37
CA GLY A 119 39.75 -14.17 5.49
C GLY A 119 38.45 -13.56 6.06
N ALA A 120 38.35 -13.40 7.37
CA ALA A 120 37.13 -12.85 7.97
C ALA A 120 37.10 -11.31 7.89
N VAL A 121 36.18 -10.76 7.11
CA VAL A 121 36.01 -9.31 6.90
C VAL A 121 34.67 -8.84 7.46
N ARG A 122 34.64 -7.63 8.02
CA ARG A 122 33.42 -7.00 8.53
C ARG A 122 32.95 -5.92 7.58
N LEU A 123 31.78 -6.12 6.98
CA LEU A 123 31.23 -5.24 5.97
C LEU A 123 30.07 -4.43 6.53
N ARG A 124 29.99 -3.16 6.13
CA ARG A 124 28.78 -2.35 6.25
C ARG A 124 28.34 -1.97 4.86
N ALA A 125 27.03 -2.04 4.63
CA ALA A 125 26.42 -1.66 3.38
C ALA A 125 25.33 -0.62 3.63
N PHE A 126 25.22 0.32 2.71
CA PHE A 126 24.22 1.37 2.72
C PHE A 126 23.68 1.54 1.31
N GLY A 127 22.45 2.00 1.20
CA GLY A 127 21.86 2.29 -0.09
C GLY A 127 20.53 3.00 0.03
N SER A 128 19.85 3.06 -1.10
CA SER A 128 18.48 3.52 -1.16
C SER A 128 17.61 2.52 -1.90
N TYR A 129 16.33 2.60 -1.61
CA TYR A 129 15.29 1.84 -2.29
C TYR A 129 14.10 2.73 -2.58
N SER A 130 13.33 2.31 -3.55
CA SER A 130 12.01 2.84 -3.87
C SER A 130 11.04 1.68 -3.88
N PHE A 131 9.78 1.91 -3.53
CA PHE A 131 8.74 0.89 -3.66
C PHE A 131 7.44 1.52 -4.13
N LYS A 132 6.53 0.68 -4.62
CA LYS A 132 5.14 1.06 -4.91
C LYS A 132 4.22 -0.10 -4.55
N LEU A 133 2.95 0.19 -4.34
CA LEU A 133 1.95 -0.87 -4.21
C LEU A 133 1.74 -1.54 -5.56
N ASN A 134 1.87 -2.87 -5.60
CA ASN A 134 1.67 -3.67 -6.81
C ASN A 134 0.39 -4.51 -6.74
N ASP A 135 0.07 -5.05 -5.56
CA ASP A 135 -1.13 -5.85 -5.32
C ASP A 135 -1.89 -5.30 -4.10
N ILE A 136 -3.02 -4.65 -4.36
CA ILE A 136 -3.88 -4.06 -3.33
C ILE A 136 -4.54 -5.13 -2.48
N LYS A 137 -4.89 -6.29 -3.06
CA LYS A 137 -5.55 -7.36 -2.32
C LYS A 137 -4.64 -7.89 -1.23
N VAL A 138 -3.41 -8.23 -1.59
CA VAL A 138 -2.40 -8.68 -0.62
C VAL A 138 -2.12 -7.60 0.42
N PHE A 139 -2.04 -6.34 0.00
CA PHE A 139 -1.84 -5.21 0.91
C PHE A 139 -2.96 -5.07 1.93
N VAL A 140 -4.22 -5.18 1.51
CA VAL A 140 -5.37 -5.07 2.41
C VAL A 140 -5.43 -6.23 3.40
N GLU A 141 -5.23 -7.45 2.91
CA GLU A 141 -5.27 -8.66 3.74
C GLU A 141 -4.15 -8.71 4.79
N ARG A 142 -2.96 -8.18 4.46
CA ARG A 142 -1.77 -8.31 5.33
C ARG A 142 -1.42 -7.08 6.14
N LEU A 143 -1.70 -5.87 5.64
CA LEU A 143 -1.21 -4.62 6.22
C LEU A 143 -2.32 -3.67 6.63
N PHE A 144 -3.34 -3.47 5.79
CA PHE A 144 -4.36 -2.45 6.04
C PHE A 144 -5.32 -2.85 7.17
N GLY A 145 -5.92 -4.04 7.10
CA GLY A 145 -6.87 -4.52 8.11
C GLY A 145 -7.96 -3.48 8.48
N THR A 146 -7.95 -3.03 9.74
CA THR A 146 -8.89 -2.04 10.29
C THR A 146 -8.30 -0.64 10.41
N LEU A 147 -7.10 -0.40 9.89
CA LEU A 147 -6.45 0.92 9.97
C LEU A 147 -7.26 1.94 9.17
N SER A 148 -7.26 3.19 9.66
CA SER A 148 -7.81 4.33 8.93
C SER A 148 -6.87 4.82 7.83
N GLU A 149 -5.57 4.57 7.99
CA GLU A 149 -4.54 5.03 7.09
C GLU A 149 -3.30 4.11 7.19
N VAL A 150 -2.57 3.96 6.09
CA VAL A 150 -1.23 3.38 6.09
C VAL A 150 -0.28 4.34 5.39
N THR A 151 0.88 4.58 6.02
CA THR A 151 1.93 5.46 5.50
C THR A 151 3.21 4.69 5.24
N THR A 152 4.06 5.24 4.39
CA THR A 152 5.43 4.78 4.15
C THR A 152 6.22 4.69 5.45
N GLU A 153 6.09 5.67 6.35
CA GLU A 153 6.77 5.66 7.65
C GLU A 153 6.36 4.46 8.51
N GLY A 154 5.07 4.08 8.49
CA GLY A 154 4.58 2.92 9.22
C GLY A 154 5.15 1.58 8.71
N LEU A 155 5.47 1.49 7.42
CA LEU A 155 5.99 0.26 6.80
C LEU A 155 7.53 0.22 6.70
N GLU A 156 8.17 1.39 6.69
CA GLU A 156 9.61 1.54 6.45
C GLU A 156 10.47 0.65 7.38
N PRO A 157 10.20 0.50 8.69
CA PRO A 157 11.01 -0.36 9.54
C PRO A 157 11.01 -1.83 9.12
N GLN A 158 9.85 -2.34 8.70
CA GLN A 158 9.69 -3.73 8.27
C GLN A 158 10.38 -3.95 6.91
N LEU A 159 10.17 -3.04 5.97
CA LEU A 159 10.81 -3.08 4.65
C LEU A 159 12.34 -3.00 4.78
N ARG A 160 12.84 -2.07 5.59
CA ARG A 160 14.28 -1.93 5.87
C ARG A 160 14.85 -3.22 6.47
N SER A 161 14.15 -3.85 7.41
CA SER A 161 14.61 -5.10 8.02
C SER A 161 14.67 -6.26 7.02
N ALA A 162 13.69 -6.36 6.11
CA ALA A 162 13.68 -7.36 5.05
C ALA A 162 14.84 -7.15 4.06
N ILE A 163 15.05 -5.90 3.64
CA ILE A 163 16.18 -5.52 2.77
C ILE A 163 17.52 -5.86 3.44
N MET A 164 17.71 -5.49 4.71
CA MET A 164 18.94 -5.79 5.46
C MET A 164 19.22 -7.29 5.55
N THR A 165 18.17 -8.10 5.74
CA THR A 165 18.29 -9.56 5.81
C THR A 165 18.76 -10.12 4.47
N SER A 166 18.13 -9.70 3.37
CA SER A 166 18.46 -10.15 2.01
C SER A 166 19.88 -9.73 1.61
N ILE A 167 20.32 -8.52 1.99
CA ILE A 167 21.71 -8.08 1.78
C ILE A 167 22.70 -8.94 2.56
N ALA A 168 22.42 -9.26 3.83
CA ALA A 168 23.31 -10.10 4.62
C ALA A 168 23.47 -11.49 3.99
N VAL A 169 22.37 -12.06 3.47
CA VAL A 169 22.38 -13.32 2.73
C VAL A 169 23.20 -13.19 1.44
N ALA A 170 22.93 -12.17 0.61
CA ALA A 170 23.62 -11.94 -0.65
C ALA A 170 25.14 -11.73 -0.45
N LEU A 171 25.55 -10.95 0.56
CA LEU A 171 26.96 -10.76 0.89
C LEU A 171 27.63 -12.06 1.36
N GLY A 172 26.93 -12.86 2.17
CA GLY A 172 27.44 -14.13 2.68
C GLY A 172 27.57 -15.23 1.62
N SER A 173 26.69 -15.22 0.60
CA SER A 173 26.62 -16.28 -0.42
C SER A 173 27.23 -15.91 -1.78
N SER A 174 27.54 -14.63 -2.04
CA SER A 174 27.98 -14.17 -3.36
C SER A 174 29.29 -14.79 -3.85
N GLY A 175 30.19 -15.17 -2.93
CA GLY A 175 31.54 -15.63 -3.25
C GLY A 175 32.41 -14.57 -3.95
N VAL A 176 31.96 -13.31 -4.01
CA VAL A 176 32.67 -12.20 -4.64
C VAL A 176 33.71 -11.67 -3.66
N PRO A 177 35.01 -11.58 -4.04
CA PRO A 177 36.02 -10.95 -3.21
C PRO A 177 35.65 -9.51 -2.88
N PHE A 178 35.99 -9.06 -1.67
CA PHE A 178 35.66 -7.74 -1.15
C PHE A 178 36.10 -6.61 -2.09
N LEU A 179 37.29 -6.75 -2.69
CA LEU A 179 37.85 -5.77 -3.63
C LEU A 179 37.04 -5.67 -4.94
N ASP A 180 36.32 -6.72 -5.31
CA ASP A 180 35.51 -6.80 -6.52
C ASP A 180 34.03 -6.44 -6.28
N LEU A 181 33.60 -6.29 -5.02
CA LEU A 181 32.21 -5.96 -4.68
C LEU A 181 31.77 -4.64 -5.33
N ALA A 182 32.66 -3.64 -5.38
CA ALA A 182 32.37 -2.34 -6.00
C ALA A 182 32.03 -2.49 -7.50
N GLY A 183 32.76 -3.33 -8.22
CA GLY A 183 32.49 -3.62 -9.63
C GLY A 183 31.21 -4.45 -9.87
N ASN A 184 30.70 -5.13 -8.83
CA ASN A 184 29.55 -6.03 -8.91
C ASN A 184 28.27 -5.48 -8.24
N GLN A 185 28.25 -4.21 -7.84
CA GLN A 185 27.12 -3.60 -7.12
C GLN A 185 25.78 -3.73 -7.85
N GLN A 186 25.77 -3.57 -9.19
CA GLN A 186 24.55 -3.68 -9.98
C GLN A 186 23.95 -5.09 -9.91
N LYS A 187 24.79 -6.12 -10.10
CA LYS A 187 24.37 -7.52 -10.01
C LYS A 187 23.85 -7.87 -8.63
N MET A 188 24.47 -7.34 -7.58
CA MET A 188 24.01 -7.49 -6.21
C MET A 188 22.64 -6.81 -6.01
N SER A 189 22.47 -5.58 -6.52
CA SER A 189 21.18 -4.88 -6.48
C SER A 189 20.07 -5.66 -7.14
N ASP A 190 20.32 -6.22 -8.33
CA ASP A 190 19.31 -6.98 -9.07
C ASP A 190 18.95 -8.30 -8.39
N THR A 191 19.91 -8.95 -7.72
CA THR A 191 19.66 -10.15 -6.92
C THR A 191 18.75 -9.83 -5.73
N ILE A 192 19.05 -8.75 -4.99
CA ILE A 192 18.27 -8.34 -3.81
C ILE A 192 16.83 -7.98 -4.20
N LYS A 193 16.63 -7.32 -5.35
CA LYS A 193 15.28 -6.97 -5.86
C LYS A 193 14.39 -8.18 -6.16
N LEU A 194 14.96 -9.37 -6.35
CA LEU A 194 14.19 -10.59 -6.60
C LEU A 194 13.76 -11.29 -5.30
N GLU A 195 14.45 -11.02 -4.19
CA GLU A 195 14.20 -11.67 -2.90
C GLU A 195 13.22 -10.88 -2.00
N VAL A 196 13.06 -9.57 -2.25
CA VAL A 196 12.24 -8.63 -1.45
C VAL A 196 11.07 -8.11 -2.26
#